data_AF-A0A818E6R2-F1
#
_entry.id   AF-A0A818E6R2-F1
#
_cell.length_a   1.000
_cell.length_b   1.000
_cell.length_c   1.000
_cell.angle_alpha   90.00
_cell.angle_beta   90.00
_cell.angle_gamma   90.00
#
_symmetry.space_group_name_H-M   'P 1'
#
loop_
_entity.id
_entity.type
_entity.pdbx_description
1 polymer ?
#
loop_
_entity_poly.entity_id
_entity_poly.type
_entity_poly.pdbx_seq_one_letter_code
_entity_poly.pdbx_strand_id
1 'polypeptide(L)'
;MFQTEALIDTSILPSDIMSLRDVKFFDFVRKEAGDAAVDLFEIQIINCVKSLLMTADVYCIMNLKSKALDCFKNKHGFMLDDDTFIIKTGIKGNVDYLIDLLKQKSTDDAKLTKFSKRNQSSSPLDRTINTSSTTTESTMAILSSNSSNVVTSKFLNSSLDEHKSYINIIEQLV
;
A
#
# COMPACT_ATOMS: atom_id res chain seq x y z
N MET A 1 31.86 0.80 -1.65
CA MET A 1 30.46 0.45 -1.29
C MET A 1 30.27 0.88 0.16
N PHE A 2 29.70 2.06 0.38
CA PHE A 2 29.51 2.57 1.75
C PHE A 2 28.21 1.99 2.30
N GLN A 3 28.31 1.06 3.25
CA GLN A 3 27.17 0.66 4.08
C GLN A 3 26.96 1.76 5.11
N THR A 4 26.28 2.83 4.72
CA THR A 4 25.61 3.70 5.68
C THR A 4 24.33 2.99 6.10
N GLU A 5 24.41 2.20 7.18
CA GLU A 5 23.22 1.86 7.95
C GLU A 5 22.68 3.18 8.52
N ALA A 6 21.82 3.85 7.76
CA ALA A 6 21.10 5.00 8.26
C ALA A 6 20.30 4.52 9.48
N LEU A 7 20.50 5.17 10.61
CA LEU A 7 19.71 4.91 11.81
C LEU A 7 18.26 5.30 11.50
N ILE A 8 17.41 4.32 11.24
CA ILE A 8 15.99 4.53 10.94
C ILE A 8 15.25 4.74 12.26
N ASP A 9 14.79 5.96 12.50
CA ASP A 9 13.97 6.28 13.67
C ASP A 9 12.49 5.98 13.39
N THR A 10 11.97 4.91 13.98
CA THR A 10 10.56 4.52 13.86
C THR A 10 9.63 5.24 14.83
N SER A 11 10.15 6.07 15.74
CA SER A 11 9.35 6.80 16.74
C SER A 11 8.50 7.90 16.14
N ILE A 12 8.87 8.40 14.95
CA ILE A 12 8.12 9.40 14.19
C ILE A 12 6.83 8.84 13.58
N LEU A 13 6.71 7.51 13.47
CA LEU A 13 5.56 6.87 12.85
C LEU A 13 4.33 6.87 13.76
N PRO A 14 3.12 7.06 13.20
CA PRO A 14 1.87 6.85 13.93
C PRO A 14 1.81 5.44 14.54
N SER A 15 1.22 5.32 15.73
CA SER A 15 1.09 4.03 16.42
C SER A 15 0.25 3.01 15.65
N ASP A 16 -0.71 3.48 14.85
CA ASP A 16 -1.62 2.67 14.05
C ASP A 16 -1.16 2.49 12.60
N ILE A 17 0.09 2.86 12.28
CA ILE A 17 0.61 2.88 10.90
C ILE A 17 0.37 1.57 10.13
N MET A 18 0.54 0.43 10.80
CA MET A 18 0.36 -0.91 10.22
C MET A 18 -1.09 -1.22 9.80
N SER A 19 -2.05 -0.45 10.31
CA SER A 19 -3.48 -0.60 10.04
C SER A 19 -4.01 0.38 8.99
N LEU A 20 -3.20 1.34 8.52
CA LEU A 20 -3.64 2.33 7.54
C LEU A 20 -3.98 1.69 6.20
N ARG A 21 -5.04 2.21 5.58
CA ARG A 21 -5.56 1.77 4.26
C ARG A 21 -6.11 2.95 3.46
N ASP A 22 -6.16 2.74 2.15
CA ASP A 22 -6.79 3.59 1.15
C ASP A 22 -6.35 5.05 1.32
N VAL A 23 -7.30 5.97 1.45
CA VAL A 23 -7.04 7.42 1.56
C VAL A 23 -6.06 7.74 2.69
N LYS A 24 -6.23 7.16 3.88
CA LYS A 24 -5.33 7.43 5.02
C LYS A 24 -3.91 6.93 4.77
N PHE A 25 -3.78 5.80 4.07
CA PHE A 25 -2.47 5.29 3.67
C PHE A 25 -1.83 6.24 2.66
N PHE A 26 -2.56 6.69 1.63
CA PHE A 26 -2.02 7.60 0.64
C PHE A 26 -1.69 8.98 1.21
N ASP A 27 -2.47 9.52 2.15
CA ASP A 27 -2.15 10.77 2.82
C ASP A 27 -0.85 10.69 3.61
N PHE A 28 -0.63 9.56 4.29
CA PHE A 28 0.63 9.28 4.96
C PHE A 28 1.79 9.17 3.96
N VAL A 29 1.65 8.39 2.89
CA VAL A 29 2.69 8.25 1.85
C VAL A 29 3.01 9.59 1.21
N ARG A 30 2.01 10.43 0.94
CA ARG A 30 2.18 11.78 0.39
C ARG A 30 3.05 12.64 1.30
N LYS A 31 2.80 12.58 2.60
CA LYS A 31 3.54 13.34 3.60
C LYS A 31 5.01 12.89 3.70
N GLU A 32 5.25 11.59 3.71
CA GLU A 32 6.59 11.03 3.96
C GLU A 32 7.45 10.87 2.69
N ALA A 33 6.86 10.49 1.56
CA ALA A 33 7.57 10.17 0.32
C ALA A 33 7.18 11.06 -0.88
N GLY A 34 6.13 11.86 -0.75
CA GLY A 34 5.66 12.80 -1.78
C GLY A 34 4.61 12.21 -2.74
N ASP A 35 4.01 13.08 -3.56
CA ASP A 35 2.94 12.70 -4.50
C ASP A 35 3.37 11.65 -5.52
N ALA A 36 4.64 11.65 -5.94
CA ALA A 36 5.15 10.68 -6.89
C ALA A 36 5.09 9.24 -6.36
N ALA A 37 5.30 9.05 -5.05
CA ALA A 37 5.19 7.74 -4.42
C ALA A 37 3.72 7.27 -4.35
N VAL A 38 2.80 8.20 -4.11
CA VAL A 38 1.36 7.92 -4.16
C VAL A 38 0.94 7.47 -5.55
N ASP A 39 1.30 8.25 -6.58
CA ASP A 39 1.01 7.93 -7.99
C ASP A 39 1.54 6.51 -8.33
N LEU A 40 2.76 6.17 -7.87
CA LEU A 40 3.40 4.87 -8.08
C LEU A 40 2.62 3.72 -7.44
N PHE A 41 2.13 3.93 -6.22
CA PHE A 41 1.40 2.91 -5.47
C PHE A 41 -0.04 2.74 -5.97
N GLU A 42 -0.71 3.82 -6.37
CA GLU A 42 -2.04 3.77 -6.97
C GLU A 42 -2.06 2.95 -8.27
N ILE A 43 -1.08 3.15 -9.15
CA ILE A 43 -0.92 2.39 -10.40
C ILE A 43 -0.82 0.88 -10.14
N GLN A 44 -0.20 0.48 -9.04
CA GLN A 44 0.00 -0.91 -8.64
C GLN A 44 -1.10 -1.44 -7.71
N ILE A 45 -2.10 -0.62 -7.38
CA ILE A 45 -3.18 -0.94 -6.43
C ILE A 45 -2.60 -1.31 -5.04
N ILE A 46 -1.48 -0.68 -4.67
CA ILE A 46 -0.89 -0.79 -3.33
C ILE A 46 -1.57 0.26 -2.45
N ASN A 47 -2.56 -0.14 -1.68
CA ASN A 47 -3.40 0.77 -0.88
C ASN A 47 -3.25 0.57 0.63
N CYS A 48 -2.27 -0.21 1.10
CA CYS A 48 -1.99 -0.39 2.51
C CYS A 48 -0.56 -0.85 2.78
N VAL A 49 -0.08 -0.65 4.01
CA VAL A 49 1.28 -1.03 4.43
C VAL A 49 1.53 -2.52 4.21
N LYS A 50 0.56 -3.39 4.50
CA LYS A 50 0.72 -4.83 4.30
C LYS A 50 0.95 -5.19 2.83
N SER A 51 0.19 -4.61 1.90
CA SER A 51 0.37 -4.84 0.46
C SER A 51 1.75 -4.36 -0.01
N LEU A 52 2.16 -3.17 0.44
CA LEU A 52 3.47 -2.60 0.13
C LEU A 52 4.61 -3.51 0.60
N LEU A 53 4.56 -3.98 1.85
CA LEU A 53 5.60 -4.84 2.42
C LEU A 53 5.65 -6.26 1.82
N MET A 54 4.55 -6.73 1.21
CA MET A 54 4.51 -7.99 0.48
C MET A 54 4.98 -7.85 -0.98
N THR A 55 5.11 -6.62 -1.48
CA THR A 55 5.56 -6.36 -2.85
C THR A 55 7.08 -6.51 -2.91
N ALA A 56 7.56 -7.45 -3.73
CA ALA A 56 8.98 -7.77 -3.82
C ALA A 56 9.81 -6.63 -4.45
N ASP A 57 9.30 -6.04 -5.52
CA ASP A 57 9.90 -4.91 -6.21
C ASP A 57 8.81 -3.95 -6.67
N VAL A 58 8.71 -2.79 -6.02
CA VAL A 58 7.73 -1.75 -6.33
C VAL A 58 8.02 -1.02 -7.63
N TYR A 59 9.21 -1.19 -8.22
CA TYR A 59 9.60 -0.52 -9.47
C TYR A 59 9.41 -1.40 -10.69
N CYS A 60 9.14 -2.71 -10.52
CA CYS A 60 9.02 -3.66 -11.63
C CYS A 60 7.98 -3.24 -12.67
N ILE A 61 6.92 -2.54 -12.25
CA ILE A 61 5.87 -2.02 -13.13
C ILE A 61 6.43 -1.08 -14.21
N MET A 62 7.55 -0.40 -13.95
CA MET A 62 8.15 0.57 -14.87
C MET A 62 8.75 -0.08 -16.12
N ASN A 63 9.08 -1.38 -16.05
CA ASN A 63 9.58 -2.14 -17.19
C ASN A 63 8.46 -2.52 -18.18
N LEU A 64 7.19 -2.29 -17.83
CA LEU A 64 6.07 -2.55 -18.72
C LEU A 64 5.95 -1.46 -19.78
N LYS A 65 5.72 -1.90 -21.03
CA LYS A 65 5.36 -1.03 -22.15
C LYS A 65 3.84 -0.83 -22.13
N SER A 66 3.38 0.22 -21.47
CA SER A 66 1.95 0.52 -21.34
C SER A 66 1.70 2.01 -21.44
N LYS A 67 0.74 2.40 -22.29
CA LYS A 67 0.31 3.80 -22.44
C LYS A 67 -0.20 4.42 -21.14
N ALA A 68 -0.76 3.60 -20.25
CA ALA A 68 -1.21 4.06 -18.94
C ALA A 68 -0.05 4.53 -18.04
N LEU A 69 1.17 4.02 -18.28
CA LEU A 69 2.37 4.38 -17.54
C LEU A 69 3.11 5.57 -18.17
N ASP A 70 2.87 5.90 -19.44
CA ASP A 70 3.59 6.96 -20.14
C ASP A 70 3.42 8.30 -19.43
N CYS A 71 2.21 8.62 -18.95
CA CYS A 71 1.95 9.82 -18.16
C CYS A 71 2.81 9.87 -16.88
N PHE A 72 2.91 8.75 -16.17
CA PHE A 72 3.74 8.65 -14.96
C PHE A 72 5.22 8.82 -15.31
N LYS A 73 5.70 8.09 -16.32
CA LYS A 73 7.10 8.11 -16.77
C LYS A 73 7.53 9.52 -17.16
N ASN A 74 6.71 10.21 -17.94
CA ASN A 74 6.98 11.58 -18.37
C ASN A 74 7.01 12.59 -17.21
N LYS A 75 6.20 12.37 -16.17
CA LYS A 75 6.13 13.25 -15.00
C LYS A 75 7.31 13.03 -14.03
N HIS A 76 7.65 11.76 -13.77
CA HIS A 76 8.45 11.34 -12.61
C HIS A 76 9.81 10.73 -12.95
N GLY A 77 10.15 10.60 -14.23
CA GLY A 77 11.45 10.07 -14.64
C GLY A 77 12.04 10.78 -15.85
N PHE A 78 12.98 10.08 -16.47
CA PHE A 78 13.65 10.46 -17.70
C PHE A 78 13.54 9.29 -18.68
N MET A 79 13.17 9.59 -19.92
CA MET A 79 13.33 8.65 -21.03
C MET A 79 14.68 8.93 -21.68
N LEU A 80 15.50 7.90 -21.83
CA LEU A 80 16.76 7.97 -22.56
C LEU A 80 16.52 7.75 -24.06
N ASP A 81 17.53 8.08 -24.88
CA ASP A 81 17.46 7.97 -26.34
C ASP A 81 17.29 6.52 -26.84
N ASP A 82 17.57 5.54 -26.00
CA ASP A 82 17.41 4.10 -26.27
C ASP A 82 16.06 3.53 -25.78
N ASP A 83 15.09 4.40 -25.49
CA ASP A 83 13.80 4.09 -24.86
C ASP A 83 13.91 3.47 -23.45
N THR A 84 15.09 3.55 -22.81
CA THR A 84 15.25 3.14 -21.41
C THR A 84 14.67 4.20 -20.47
N PHE A 85 13.86 3.76 -19.52
CA PHE A 85 13.25 4.64 -18.53
C PHE A 85 14.01 4.62 -17.19
N ILE A 86 14.28 5.81 -16.64
CA ILE A 86 14.91 5.97 -15.32
C ILE A 86 14.01 6.83 -14.42
N ILE A 87 13.65 6.32 -13.23
CA ILE A 87 12.95 7.11 -12.20
C ILE A 87 13.93 8.12 -11.59
N LYS A 88 13.46 9.35 -11.34
CA LYS A 88 14.27 10.37 -10.63
C LYS A 88 14.76 9.81 -9.28
N THR A 89 16.06 9.91 -9.04
CA THR A 89 16.73 9.30 -7.86
C THR A 89 16.10 9.72 -6.54
N GLY A 90 15.63 10.96 -6.40
CA GLY A 90 14.95 11.43 -5.18
C GLY A 90 13.65 10.68 -4.88
N ILE A 91 12.87 10.34 -5.90
CA ILE A 91 11.62 9.56 -5.73
C ILE A 91 11.97 8.15 -5.27
N LYS A 92 12.93 7.52 -5.96
CA LYS A 92 13.41 6.18 -5.60
C LYS A 92 13.94 6.15 -4.15
N GLY A 93 14.76 7.13 -3.78
CA GLY A 93 15.30 7.24 -2.43
C GLY A 93 14.21 7.38 -1.36
N ASN A 94 13.22 8.24 -1.60
CA ASN A 94 12.09 8.44 -0.67
C ASN A 94 11.25 7.17 -0.50
N VAL A 95 10.95 6.47 -1.59
CA VAL A 95 10.17 5.23 -1.57
C VAL A 95 10.95 4.11 -0.88
N ASP A 96 12.24 3.95 -1.20
CA ASP A 96 13.11 2.95 -0.56
C ASP A 96 13.20 3.21 0.95
N TYR A 97 13.44 4.46 1.36
CA TYR A 97 13.49 4.87 2.76
C TYR A 97 12.16 4.56 3.49
N LEU A 98 11.03 4.89 2.89
CA LEU A 98 9.71 4.61 3.46
C LEU A 98 9.48 3.11 3.67
N ILE A 99 9.85 2.28 2.69
CA ILE A 99 9.72 0.83 2.78
C ILE A 99 10.57 0.29 3.93
N ASP A 100 11.83 0.73 4.04
CA ASP A 100 12.72 0.30 5.10
C ASP A 100 12.24 0.75 6.49
N LEU A 101 11.72 1.98 6.58
CA LEU A 101 11.09 2.52 7.78
C LEU A 101 9.89 1.66 8.25
N LEU A 102 9.02 1.25 7.32
CA LEU A 102 7.89 0.38 7.61
C LEU A 102 8.31 -1.06 7.95
N LYS A 103 9.32 -1.62 7.26
CA LYS A 103 9.88 -2.95 7.59
C LYS A 103 10.45 -2.99 9.00
N GLN A 104 11.21 -1.96 9.38
CA GLN A 104 11.78 -1.84 10.71
C GLN A 104 10.68 -1.81 11.78
N LYS A 105 9.66 -0.96 11.58
CA LYS A 105 8.51 -0.88 12.49
C LYS A 105 7.78 -2.22 12.63
N SER A 106 7.54 -2.92 11.52
CA SER A 106 6.86 -4.23 11.53
C SER A 106 7.66 -5.27 12.33
N THR A 107 8.99 -5.23 12.20
CA THR A 107 9.90 -6.10 12.95
C THR A 107 9.87 -5.80 14.44
N ASP A 108 9.81 -4.53 14.83
CA ASP A 108 9.79 -4.12 16.24
C ASP A 108 8.46 -4.49 16.92
N ASP A 109 7.32 -4.34 16.25
CA ASP A 109 6.01 -4.79 16.74
C ASP A 109 5.96 -6.32 16.92
N ALA A 110 6.61 -7.07 16.01
CA ALA A 110 6.72 -8.54 16.10
C ALA A 110 7.63 -9.01 17.25
N LYS A 111 8.62 -8.21 17.65
CA LYS A 111 9.45 -8.51 18.83
C LYS A 111 8.64 -8.33 20.12
N LEU A 112 7.88 -7.24 20.24
CA LEU A 112 7.07 -6.94 21.43
C LEU A 112 6.06 -8.05 21.76
N THR A 113 5.41 -8.61 20.73
CA THR A 113 4.45 -9.71 20.89
C THR A 113 5.08 -11.02 21.38
N LYS A 114 6.37 -11.28 21.08
CA LYS A 114 7.08 -12.49 21.54
C LYS A 114 7.42 -12.44 23.02
N PHE A 115 7.78 -11.29 23.55
CA PHE A 115 8.14 -11.14 24.97
C PHE A 115 6.92 -11.25 25.90
N SER A 116 5.73 -10.89 25.43
CA SER A 116 4.51 -10.96 26.25
C SER A 116 4.03 -12.37 26.56
N LYS A 117 4.43 -13.41 25.81
CA LYS A 117 3.92 -14.79 26.00
C LYS A 117 4.70 -15.62 27.03
N ARG A 118 5.86 -15.16 27.51
CA ARG A 118 6.74 -15.99 28.36
C ARG A 118 6.38 -16.04 29.85
N ASN A 119 5.46 -15.18 30.32
CA ASN A 119 5.14 -15.06 31.75
C ASN A 119 3.81 -15.71 32.17
N GLN A 120 3.18 -16.51 31.31
CA GLN A 120 2.04 -17.36 31.71
C GLN A 120 2.53 -18.79 31.97
N SER A 121 3.34 -18.96 33.02
CA SER A 121 3.60 -20.28 33.58
C SER A 121 2.36 -20.75 34.32
N SER A 122 1.66 -21.71 33.71
CA SER A 122 0.74 -22.70 34.28
C SER A 122 0.58 -22.69 35.81
N SER A 123 -0.61 -22.32 36.28
CA SER A 123 -1.15 -22.92 37.50
C SER A 123 -1.58 -24.36 37.18
N PRO A 124 -1.36 -25.35 38.07
CA PRO A 124 -1.80 -26.72 37.87
C PRO A 124 -3.33 -26.77 37.95
N LEU A 125 -3.99 -27.25 36.89
CA LEU A 125 -5.43 -27.46 36.86
C LEU A 125 -5.73 -28.86 37.40
N ASP A 126 -6.35 -28.88 38.58
CA ASP A 126 -6.86 -30.08 39.22
C ASP A 126 -7.93 -30.75 38.34
N ARG A 127 -7.77 -32.06 38.19
CA ARG A 127 -8.58 -32.93 37.35
C ARG A 127 -9.74 -33.47 38.18
N THR A 128 -10.94 -32.90 38.04
CA THR A 128 -12.16 -33.53 38.54
C THR A 128 -13.12 -33.83 37.41
N ILE A 129 -13.21 -35.13 37.13
CA ILE A 129 -14.18 -35.81 36.28
C ILE A 129 -15.58 -35.55 36.85
N ASN A 130 -16.55 -35.20 36.01
CA ASN A 130 -17.89 -35.79 36.09
C ASN A 130 -18.68 -35.64 34.79
N THR A 131 -18.99 -36.80 34.25
CA THR A 131 -19.88 -37.18 33.16
C THR A 131 -21.33 -36.82 33.51
N SER A 132 -22.12 -36.32 32.54
CA SER A 132 -23.51 -36.75 32.30
C SER A 132 -24.05 -36.12 31.02
N SER A 133 -24.58 -37.00 30.18
CA SER A 133 -25.28 -36.81 28.91
C SER A 133 -26.75 -36.40 29.11
N THR A 134 -27.28 -35.50 28.27
CA THR A 134 -28.71 -35.52 27.92
C THR A 134 -28.95 -34.96 26.51
N THR A 135 -29.52 -35.82 25.67
CA THR A 135 -30.13 -35.60 24.36
C THR A 135 -31.47 -34.86 24.50
N THR A 136 -31.77 -33.91 23.62
CA THR A 136 -33.14 -33.70 23.09
C THR A 136 -33.12 -32.97 21.76
N GLU A 137 -33.88 -33.53 20.82
CA GLU A 137 -34.30 -32.98 19.53
C GLU A 137 -35.09 -31.67 19.69
N SER A 138 -35.08 -30.78 18.68
CA SER A 138 -36.33 -30.37 18.00
C SER A 138 -36.10 -29.34 16.88
N THR A 139 -36.60 -29.71 15.70
CA THR A 139 -37.28 -28.91 14.65
C THR A 139 -36.64 -27.73 13.91
N MET A 140 -36.80 -27.85 12.59
CA MET A 140 -36.66 -26.89 11.50
C MET A 140 -37.27 -25.50 11.76
N ALA A 141 -36.63 -24.49 11.17
CA ALA A 141 -37.35 -23.45 10.42
C ALA A 141 -36.48 -22.96 9.25
N ILE A 142 -36.96 -23.22 8.04
CA ILE A 142 -36.57 -22.59 6.78
C ILE A 142 -37.12 -21.16 6.82
N LEU A 143 -36.33 -20.15 6.45
CA LEU A 143 -36.84 -18.91 5.86
C LEU A 143 -35.76 -18.22 5.02
N SER A 144 -35.99 -18.30 3.71
CA SER A 144 -35.38 -17.50 2.66
C SER A 144 -35.63 -16.00 2.88
N SER A 145 -34.67 -15.15 2.53
CA SER A 145 -34.93 -13.82 1.97
C SER A 145 -33.72 -13.31 1.21
N ASN A 146 -33.89 -13.25 -0.12
CA ASN A 146 -33.07 -12.48 -1.04
C ASN A 146 -33.03 -11.01 -0.63
N SER A 147 -31.87 -10.37 -0.71
CA SER A 147 -31.80 -8.94 -1.00
C SER A 147 -30.61 -8.66 -1.91
N SER A 148 -30.90 -8.69 -3.20
CA SER A 148 -30.05 -8.21 -4.28
C SER A 148 -30.09 -6.68 -4.29
N ASN A 149 -29.02 -6.02 -3.87
CA ASN A 149 -28.80 -4.61 -4.19
C ASN A 149 -27.76 -4.52 -5.30
N VAL A 150 -28.27 -4.50 -6.53
CA VAL A 150 -27.54 -4.04 -7.72
C VAL A 150 -27.29 -2.56 -7.55
N VAL A 151 -26.07 -2.18 -7.16
CA VAL A 151 -25.63 -0.78 -7.18
C VAL A 151 -25.10 -0.49 -8.57
N THR A 152 -25.97 0.12 -9.38
CA THR A 152 -25.63 0.69 -10.68
C THR A 152 -24.76 1.92 -10.48
N SER A 153 -23.44 1.78 -10.55
CA SER A 153 -22.52 2.91 -10.62
C SER A 153 -22.66 3.59 -11.99
N LYS A 154 -23.27 4.77 -12.00
CA LYS A 154 -23.34 5.66 -13.16
C LYS A 154 -21.91 6.04 -13.58
N PHE A 155 -21.54 5.65 -14.80
CA PHE A 155 -20.42 6.20 -15.54
C PHE A 155 -20.64 7.71 -15.72
N LEU A 156 -19.82 8.53 -15.07
CA LEU A 156 -19.65 9.94 -15.44
C LEU A 156 -18.52 10.00 -16.46
N ASN A 157 -18.91 10.04 -17.74
CA ASN A 157 -18.08 10.56 -18.81
C ASN A 157 -17.97 12.08 -18.60
N SER A 158 -16.84 12.55 -18.08
CA SER A 158 -16.44 13.95 -18.25
C SER A 158 -15.34 14.02 -19.29
N SER A 159 -15.78 14.30 -20.51
CA SER A 159 -15.02 14.91 -21.59
C SER A 159 -14.25 16.10 -21.05
N LEU A 160 -12.92 16.09 -21.19
CA LEU A 160 -12.09 17.28 -21.12
C LEU A 160 -11.15 17.28 -22.33
N ASP A 161 -11.78 17.42 -23.48
CA ASP A 161 -11.20 18.08 -24.64
C ASP A 161 -11.14 19.57 -24.30
N GLU A 162 -9.94 20.13 -24.23
CA GLU A 162 -9.58 21.54 -24.45
C GLU A 162 -8.26 21.85 -23.71
N HIS A 163 -7.14 21.71 -24.41
CA HIS A 163 -5.98 22.62 -24.30
C HIS A 163 -4.96 22.28 -25.39
N LYS A 164 -5.37 22.45 -26.66
CA LYS A 164 -4.46 22.69 -27.79
C LYS A 164 -4.55 24.17 -28.15
N SER A 165 -3.75 24.99 -27.48
CA SER A 165 -3.32 26.28 -28.02
C SER A 165 -2.11 26.74 -27.22
N TYR A 166 -1.19 27.44 -27.90
CA TYR A 166 0.07 27.99 -27.40
C TYR A 166 1.26 27.02 -27.38
N ILE A 167 1.96 26.90 -28.51
CA ILE A 167 3.23 27.60 -28.77
C ILE A 167 3.58 27.26 -30.23
N ASN A 168 3.24 28.18 -31.14
CA ASN A 168 3.74 28.18 -32.50
C ASN A 168 3.95 29.63 -32.92
N ILE A 169 4.90 30.30 -32.23
CA ILE A 169 5.48 31.58 -32.64
C ILE A 169 6.94 31.58 -32.16
N ILE A 170 7.82 30.90 -32.91
CA ILE A 170 9.16 31.41 -33.20
C ILE A 170 9.42 31.08 -34.66
N GLU A 171 8.74 31.84 -35.52
CA GLU A 171 9.25 32.12 -36.86
C GLU A 171 10.36 33.17 -36.74
N GLN A 172 11.41 32.96 -37.54
CA GLN A 172 12.11 34.02 -38.27
C GLN A 172 12.52 35.24 -37.46
N LEU A 173 13.70 35.18 -36.82
CA LEU A 173 14.61 36.31 -36.66
C LEU A 173 15.95 35.76 -36.12
N VAL A 174 16.86 35.47 -37.06
CA VAL A 174 18.35 35.55 -37.04
C VAL A 174 18.93 34.53 -38.02
#